data_AF-D1PFA9-F1
#
_entry.id   AF-D1PFA9-F1
#
_cell.length_a   1.000
_cell.length_b   1.000
_cell.length_c   1.000
_cell.angle_alpha   90.00
_cell.angle_beta   90.00
_cell.angle_gamma   90.00
#
_symmetry.space_group_name_H-M   'P 1'
#
loop_
_entity.id
_entity.type
_entity.pdbx_description
1 polymer ?
#
loop_
_entity_poly.entity_id
_entity_poly.type
_entity_poly.pdbx_seq_one_letter_code
_entity_poly.pdbx_strand_id
1 'polypeptide(L)'
;MTHNNKLFCLALEYAQKNDLLSKNSDVHQLIKTLTRIQEIENWADFGNSNEKILKELEKFQSFNLCQIQRLELIDAVCDCWKQMGLELKNGKKVRLEVTPELIFKPYGDMTNEEKCKHYIIYKTIAIFETYSTFGYPCLAYETESLFSGSMKYIKNGRYGRYTNKLGEAFGKLQNEWNYKSHITLKLRQAFNYINNGESAKIYNDKEIWEDNAIGKYINLNKISDKYGTKLLDMENLPPAIYKWQIYFRRESDSSLIPFDTLSSGEKQRYFSVGAIIYHLLNIDSIGSGKIHYQAVNLMLEEIELYFHPEWQRNFTCYLMEIIGQLTFKQIRSINVLYVTHSPYILSDIPKTNVLFLKNGEADYSMQENTFGANINGLLKNGFFLPSLPMGEFAHQKINHLFALLHSGDFKASELEKIRQEIQHVGEPVIRQQLMMLYNTYKRLNQELDDNAFRKFIIKKLEE
;
A
#
# COMPACT_ATOMS: atom_id res chain seq x y z
N MET A 1 15.66 43.15 -6.15
CA MET A 1 15.44 42.11 -7.19
C MET A 1 14.68 40.99 -6.52
N THR A 2 13.37 40.94 -6.71
CA THR A 2 12.46 39.99 -6.04
C THR A 2 12.70 38.57 -6.57
N HIS A 3 12.60 37.58 -5.69
CA HIS A 3 12.83 36.15 -5.95
C HIS A 3 12.06 35.65 -7.20
N ASN A 4 10.86 36.20 -7.42
CA ASN A 4 9.95 35.93 -8.53
C ASN A 4 10.61 36.16 -9.89
N ASN A 5 11.31 37.29 -10.09
CA ASN A 5 11.91 37.56 -11.41
C ASN A 5 12.99 36.54 -11.77
N LYS A 6 13.67 35.95 -10.79
CA LYS A 6 14.72 34.97 -11.04
C LYS A 6 14.15 33.60 -11.41
N LEU A 7 13.11 33.14 -10.68
CA LEU A 7 12.43 31.88 -11.00
C LEU A 7 11.84 31.91 -12.41
N PHE A 8 11.18 33.01 -12.76
CA PHE A 8 10.57 33.18 -14.07
C PHE A 8 11.60 33.28 -15.20
N CYS A 9 12.73 33.97 -15.00
CA CYS A 9 13.82 33.96 -15.98
C CYS A 9 14.40 32.56 -16.19
N LEU A 10 14.67 31.82 -15.13
CA LEU A 10 15.17 30.43 -15.23
C LEU A 10 14.16 29.51 -15.90
N ALA A 11 12.86 29.71 -15.65
CA ALA A 11 11.80 28.99 -16.35
C ALA A 11 11.86 29.23 -17.86
N LEU A 12 12.07 30.47 -18.27
CA LEU A 12 12.16 30.85 -19.68
C LEU A 12 13.39 30.22 -20.34
N GLU A 13 14.56 30.29 -19.70
CA GLU A 13 15.78 29.64 -20.17
C GLU A 13 15.60 28.12 -20.31
N TYR A 14 14.99 27.49 -19.30
CA TYR A 14 14.67 26.06 -19.33
C TYR A 14 13.71 25.72 -20.47
N ALA A 15 12.65 26.51 -20.65
CA ALA A 15 11.66 26.27 -21.70
C ALA A 15 12.24 26.48 -23.11
N GLN A 16 13.12 27.47 -23.30
CA GLN A 16 13.87 27.67 -24.55
C GLN A 16 14.77 26.47 -24.86
N LYS A 17 15.50 25.98 -23.87
CA LYS A 17 16.41 24.83 -24.04
C LYS A 17 15.69 23.54 -24.41
N ASN A 18 14.43 23.38 -23.98
CA ASN A 18 13.63 22.17 -24.18
C ASN A 18 12.51 22.32 -25.22
N ASP A 19 12.50 23.40 -26.01
CA ASP A 19 11.50 23.69 -27.04
C ASP A 19 10.04 23.66 -26.53
N LEU A 20 9.81 24.19 -25.33
CA LEU A 20 8.51 24.20 -24.64
C LEU A 20 7.72 25.51 -24.82
N LEU A 21 8.20 26.39 -25.71
CA LEU A 21 7.65 27.73 -25.92
C LEU A 21 6.69 27.77 -27.09
N SER A 22 5.56 28.47 -26.92
CA SER A 22 4.60 28.68 -28.00
C SER A 22 4.68 30.12 -28.51
N LYS A 23 4.71 30.27 -29.84
CA LYS A 23 4.56 31.58 -30.49
C LYS A 23 3.12 32.11 -30.47
N ASN A 24 2.14 31.26 -30.14
CA ASN A 24 0.71 31.57 -30.13
C ASN A 24 0.06 31.29 -28.76
N SER A 25 0.82 31.45 -27.67
CA SER A 25 0.29 31.24 -26.32
C SER A 25 -0.88 32.19 -26.01
N ASP A 26 -1.72 31.84 -25.03
CA ASP A 26 -2.82 32.70 -24.56
C ASP A 26 -2.30 34.05 -24.04
N VAL A 27 -1.09 34.07 -23.46
CA VAL A 27 -0.44 35.29 -22.97
C VAL A 27 0.01 36.16 -24.14
N HIS A 28 0.55 35.57 -25.21
CA HIS A 28 0.87 36.30 -26.43
C HIS A 28 -0.38 36.91 -27.06
N GLN A 29 -1.49 36.17 -27.11
CA GLN A 29 -2.77 36.67 -27.61
C GLN A 29 -3.34 37.79 -26.73
N LEU A 30 -3.22 37.67 -25.40
CA LEU A 30 -3.60 38.71 -24.45
C LEU A 30 -2.80 39.99 -24.68
N ILE A 31 -1.47 39.89 -24.77
CA ILE A 31 -0.57 41.04 -25.02
C ILE A 31 -0.95 41.71 -26.34
N LYS A 32 -1.10 40.94 -27.43
CA LYS A 32 -1.51 41.46 -28.74
C LYS A 32 -2.84 42.21 -28.67
N THR A 33 -3.78 41.72 -27.88
CA THR A 33 -5.09 42.36 -27.68
C THR A 33 -4.95 43.66 -26.89
N LEU A 34 -4.17 43.66 -25.81
CA LEU A 34 -3.90 44.84 -24.99
C LEU A 34 -3.18 45.94 -25.77
N THR A 35 -2.17 45.58 -26.57
CA THR A 35 -1.46 46.52 -27.45
C THR A 35 -2.41 47.15 -28.48
N ARG A 36 -3.30 46.35 -29.07
CA ARG A 36 -4.31 46.85 -30.01
C ARG A 36 -5.30 47.82 -29.35
N ILE A 37 -5.70 47.56 -28.10
CA ILE A 37 -6.57 48.46 -27.34
C ILE A 37 -5.84 49.78 -27.03
N GLN A 38 -4.56 49.71 -26.66
CA GLN A 38 -3.72 50.89 -26.41
C GLN A 38 -3.56 51.79 -27.66
N GLU A 39 -3.53 51.20 -28.85
CA GLU A 39 -3.47 51.95 -30.12
C GLU A 39 -4.81 52.64 -30.48
N ILE A 40 -5.94 52.12 -30.00
CA ILE A 40 -7.29 52.61 -30.31
C ILE A 40 -7.75 53.67 -29.31
N GLU A 41 -7.54 53.40 -28.02
CA GLU A 41 -7.86 54.31 -26.93
C GLU A 41 -6.56 54.97 -26.48
N ASN A 42 -6.34 56.25 -26.79
CA ASN A 42 -5.17 57.00 -26.30
C ASN A 42 -5.09 56.89 -24.76
N TRP A 43 -4.30 55.94 -24.24
CA TRP A 43 -4.16 55.61 -22.82
C TRP A 43 -3.48 56.71 -21.97
N ALA A 44 -3.40 57.94 -22.49
CA ALA A 44 -2.80 59.09 -21.82
C ALA A 44 -3.40 59.36 -20.43
N ASP A 45 -4.66 58.98 -20.19
CA ASP A 45 -5.35 59.15 -18.90
C ASP A 45 -5.02 58.06 -17.85
N PHE A 46 -4.34 56.97 -18.22
CA PHE A 46 -4.08 55.82 -17.32
C PHE A 46 -2.62 55.67 -16.82
N GLY A 47 -1.71 56.56 -17.23
CA GLY A 47 -0.39 56.76 -16.60
C GLY A 47 0.72 55.73 -16.91
N ASN A 48 1.98 56.11 -16.59
CA ASN A 48 3.24 55.38 -16.82
C ASN A 48 3.31 53.94 -16.25
N SER A 49 2.34 53.51 -15.44
CA SER A 49 2.29 52.17 -14.85
C SER A 49 1.95 51.07 -15.86
N ASN A 50 1.11 51.37 -16.85
CA ASN A 50 0.57 50.35 -17.75
C ASN A 50 1.56 49.91 -18.83
N GLU A 51 2.35 50.83 -19.38
CA GLU A 51 3.45 50.49 -20.30
C GLU A 51 4.52 49.63 -19.63
N LYS A 52 4.79 49.88 -18.34
CA LYS A 52 5.74 49.07 -17.58
C LYS A 52 5.23 47.65 -17.37
N ILE A 53 3.92 47.48 -17.12
CA ILE A 53 3.27 46.18 -16.98
C ILE A 53 3.30 45.43 -18.31
N LEU A 54 2.99 46.08 -19.43
CA LEU A 54 3.08 45.47 -20.77
C LEU A 54 4.51 44.98 -21.09
N LYS A 55 5.53 45.79 -20.81
CA LYS A 55 6.94 45.40 -21.00
C LYS A 55 7.39 44.27 -20.09
N GLU A 56 6.82 44.12 -18.89
CA GLU A 56 7.09 42.98 -18.02
C GLU A 56 6.37 41.72 -18.52
N LEU A 57 5.15 41.86 -19.03
CA LEU A 57 4.34 40.82 -19.66
C LEU A 57 4.99 40.23 -20.91
N GLU A 58 5.52 41.09 -21.79
CA GLU A 58 6.20 40.69 -23.03
C GLU A 58 7.36 39.71 -22.80
N LYS A 59 8.02 39.78 -21.64
CA LYS A 59 9.10 38.85 -21.28
C LYS A 59 8.61 37.40 -21.16
N PHE A 60 7.34 37.20 -20.85
CA PHE A 60 6.74 35.87 -20.59
C PHE A 60 5.70 35.49 -21.64
N GLN A 61 5.62 36.23 -22.76
CA GLN A 61 4.65 36.01 -23.84
C GLN A 61 4.67 34.59 -24.41
N SER A 62 5.77 33.84 -24.25
CA SER A 62 5.90 32.49 -24.79
C SER A 62 5.30 31.40 -23.89
N PHE A 63 4.92 31.73 -22.66
CA PHE A 63 4.23 30.84 -21.74
C PHE A 63 2.71 30.91 -21.91
N ASN A 64 2.02 29.80 -21.69
CA ASN A 64 0.57 29.81 -21.53
C ASN A 64 0.18 30.19 -20.09
N LEU A 65 -1.12 30.41 -19.89
CA LEU A 65 -1.65 30.88 -18.63
C LEU A 65 -1.41 29.91 -17.46
N CYS A 66 -1.60 28.62 -17.72
CA CYS A 66 -1.40 27.55 -16.74
C CYS A 66 0.06 27.48 -16.26
N GLN A 67 1.02 27.63 -17.18
CA GLN A 67 2.45 27.63 -16.85
C GLN A 67 2.81 28.80 -15.94
N ILE A 68 2.32 30.01 -16.23
CA ILE A 68 2.54 31.19 -15.37
C ILE A 68 1.95 30.96 -13.99
N GLN A 69 0.67 30.57 -13.92
CA GLN A 69 0.00 30.31 -12.64
C GLN A 69 0.72 29.24 -11.81
N ARG A 70 1.25 28.20 -12.46
CA ARG A 70 2.00 27.14 -11.76
C ARG A 70 3.32 27.65 -11.18
N LEU A 71 4.04 28.50 -11.92
CA LEU A 71 5.28 29.12 -11.44
C LEU A 71 5.02 30.07 -10.26
N GLU A 72 3.97 30.89 -10.35
CA GLU A 72 3.56 31.77 -9.24
C GLU A 72 3.20 30.97 -7.99
N LEU A 73 2.49 29.85 -8.17
CA LEU A 73 2.12 28.98 -7.06
C LEU A 73 3.35 28.37 -6.38
N ILE A 74 4.31 27.85 -7.16
CA ILE A 74 5.54 27.28 -6.64
C ILE A 74 6.31 28.33 -5.84
N ASP A 75 6.47 29.54 -6.39
CA ASP A 75 7.13 30.65 -5.73
C ASP A 75 6.45 31.04 -4.40
N ALA A 76 5.12 31.19 -4.43
CA ALA A 76 4.33 31.52 -3.24
C ALA A 76 4.43 30.46 -2.13
N VAL A 77 4.42 29.17 -2.49
CA VAL A 77 4.58 28.08 -1.51
C VAL A 77 6.00 28.06 -0.93
N CYS A 78 7.04 28.29 -1.75
CA CYS A 78 8.41 28.46 -1.29
C CYS A 78 8.52 29.63 -0.30
N ASP A 79 7.88 30.77 -0.59
CA ASP A 79 7.85 31.94 0.29
C ASP A 79 7.12 31.65 1.60
N CYS A 80 5.97 30.96 1.57
CA CYS A 80 5.28 30.54 2.79
C CYS A 80 6.16 29.64 3.67
N TRP A 81 6.86 28.68 3.09
CA TRP A 81 7.81 27.83 3.82
C TRP A 81 9.00 28.58 4.42
N LYS A 82 9.52 29.59 3.70
CA LYS A 82 10.63 30.42 4.15
C LYS A 82 10.23 31.38 5.27
N GLN A 83 9.08 32.03 5.13
CA GLN A 83 8.66 33.12 6.00
C GLN A 83 7.84 32.63 7.19
N MET A 84 6.82 31.81 6.94
CA MET A 84 5.94 31.24 7.97
C MET A 84 6.59 30.00 8.57
N GLY A 85 6.89 29.00 7.73
CA GLY A 85 7.32 27.67 8.17
C GLY A 85 6.25 26.99 9.03
N LEU A 86 6.66 25.98 9.79
CA LEU A 86 5.83 25.31 10.80
C LEU A 86 6.50 25.34 12.17
N GLU A 87 5.74 25.57 13.22
CA GLU A 87 6.20 25.56 14.61
C GLU A 87 5.99 24.18 15.24
N LEU A 88 7.06 23.56 15.74
CA LEU A 88 6.97 22.30 16.47
C LEU A 88 6.44 22.52 17.89
N LYS A 89 5.93 21.47 18.52
CA LYS A 89 5.43 21.52 19.91
C LYS A 89 6.47 22.02 20.95
N ASN A 90 7.76 21.90 20.63
CA ASN A 90 8.85 22.39 21.48
C ASN A 90 9.25 23.86 21.18
N GLY A 91 8.46 24.60 20.39
CA GLY A 91 8.71 25.99 20.00
C GLY A 91 9.73 26.18 18.89
N LYS A 92 10.38 25.10 18.39
CA LYS A 92 11.32 25.19 17.27
C LYS A 92 10.55 25.41 15.97
N LYS A 93 10.88 26.47 15.23
CA LYS A 93 10.34 26.71 13.89
C LYS A 93 11.13 25.94 12.83
N VAL A 94 10.41 25.15 12.06
CA VAL A 94 10.88 24.44 10.88
C VAL A 94 10.58 25.30 9.66
N ARG A 95 11.63 25.82 9.06
CA ARG A 95 11.57 26.57 7.81
C ARG A 95 12.30 25.81 6.73
N LEU A 96 11.88 26.03 5.50
CA LEU A 96 12.53 25.48 4.33
C LEU A 96 12.89 26.64 3.39
N GLU A 97 14.16 26.71 3.03
CA GLU A 97 14.65 27.63 2.01
C GLU A 97 14.98 26.84 0.75
N VAL A 98 14.30 27.19 -0.33
CA VAL A 98 14.48 26.62 -1.68
C VAL A 98 14.81 27.78 -2.60
N THR A 99 15.95 27.71 -3.28
CA THR A 99 16.33 28.74 -4.23
C THR A 99 15.71 28.46 -5.60
N PRO A 100 15.49 29.48 -6.44
CA PRO A 100 14.92 29.29 -7.78
C PRO A 100 15.74 28.34 -8.66
N GLU A 101 17.07 28.30 -8.49
CA GLU A 101 17.96 27.39 -9.22
C GLU A 101 17.68 25.93 -8.88
N LEU A 102 17.31 25.65 -7.62
CA LEU A 102 17.01 24.28 -7.19
C LEU A 102 15.75 23.74 -7.87
N ILE A 103 14.77 24.60 -8.20
CA ILE A 103 13.55 24.20 -8.91
C ILE A 103 13.85 23.70 -10.34
N PHE A 104 14.82 24.32 -11.02
CA PHE A 104 15.17 23.99 -12.40
C PHE A 104 16.40 23.09 -12.55
N LYS A 105 17.05 22.72 -11.45
CA LYS A 105 18.17 21.79 -11.45
C LYS A 105 17.70 20.42 -11.95
N PRO A 106 18.41 19.75 -12.88
CA PRO A 106 18.03 18.40 -13.30
C PRO A 106 18.02 17.43 -12.11
N TYR A 107 16.99 16.58 -12.03
CA TYR A 107 16.83 15.66 -10.90
C TYR A 107 18.00 14.70 -10.70
N GLY A 108 18.70 14.31 -11.78
CA GLY A 108 19.90 13.48 -11.74
C GLY A 108 21.07 14.13 -11.00
N ASP A 109 21.17 15.46 -11.07
CA ASP A 109 22.27 16.25 -10.50
C ASP A 109 21.98 16.72 -9.07
N MET A 110 20.77 16.48 -8.57
CA MET A 110 20.38 16.85 -7.22
C MET A 110 20.96 15.90 -6.17
N THR A 111 21.49 16.45 -5.08
CA THR A 111 21.81 15.69 -3.86
C THR A 111 20.55 15.11 -3.24
N ASN A 112 20.68 14.13 -2.33
CA ASN A 112 19.51 13.58 -1.63
C ASN A 112 18.76 14.68 -0.86
N GLU A 113 19.49 15.55 -0.16
CA GLU A 113 18.88 16.67 0.56
C GLU A 113 18.08 17.58 -0.38
N GLU A 114 18.66 17.96 -1.53
CA GLU A 114 18.00 18.76 -2.57
C GLU A 114 16.72 18.10 -3.11
N LYS A 115 16.75 16.80 -3.39
CA LYS A 115 15.56 16.01 -3.81
C LYS A 115 14.47 16.05 -2.73
N CYS A 116 14.85 15.91 -1.47
CA CYS A 116 13.91 16.02 -0.34
C CYS A 116 13.27 17.41 -0.25
N LYS A 117 14.05 18.49 -0.41
CA LYS A 117 13.52 19.86 -0.40
C LYS A 117 12.50 20.07 -1.52
N HIS A 118 12.83 19.61 -2.73
CA HIS A 118 11.91 19.64 -3.87
C HIS A 118 10.62 18.85 -3.60
N TYR A 119 10.74 17.67 -2.98
CA TYR A 119 9.59 16.86 -2.59
C TYR A 119 8.68 17.53 -1.56
N ILE A 120 9.23 18.25 -0.58
CA ILE A 120 8.43 18.97 0.41
C ILE A 120 7.54 20.01 -0.27
N ILE A 121 8.08 20.78 -1.22
CA ILE A 121 7.31 21.77 -1.99
C ILE A 121 6.22 21.07 -2.80
N TYR A 122 6.59 20.07 -3.59
CA TYR A 122 5.65 19.27 -4.38
C TYR A 122 4.54 18.68 -3.51
N LYS A 123 4.89 18.07 -2.39
CA LYS A 123 3.93 17.37 -1.53
C LYS A 123 3.02 18.35 -0.78
N THR A 124 3.50 19.55 -0.47
CA THR A 124 2.67 20.62 0.10
C THR A 124 1.58 21.03 -0.88
N ILE A 125 1.96 21.30 -2.14
CA ILE A 125 1.01 21.64 -3.22
C ILE A 125 0.00 20.49 -3.41
N ALA A 126 0.49 19.25 -3.52
CA ALA A 126 -0.37 18.09 -3.70
C ALA A 126 -1.39 17.90 -2.55
N ILE A 127 -1.00 18.17 -1.30
CA ILE A 127 -1.93 18.14 -0.15
C ILE A 127 -3.01 19.21 -0.32
N PHE A 128 -2.63 20.43 -0.66
CA PHE A 128 -3.57 21.55 -0.84
C PHE A 128 -4.52 21.35 -2.03
N GLU A 129 -4.11 20.60 -3.06
CA GLU A 129 -4.97 20.22 -4.19
C GLU A 129 -5.88 19.03 -3.88
N THR A 130 -5.43 18.08 -3.04
CA THR A 130 -6.17 16.83 -2.79
C THR A 130 -7.27 17.02 -1.74
N TYR A 131 -6.97 17.75 -0.66
CA TYR A 131 -7.83 17.76 0.53
C TYR A 131 -8.64 19.07 0.62
N SER A 132 -9.97 18.95 0.45
CA SER A 132 -10.92 20.07 0.53
C SER A 132 -10.83 20.89 1.81
N THR A 133 -10.38 20.29 2.91
CA THR A 133 -10.21 20.96 4.21
C THR A 133 -9.30 22.19 4.14
N PHE A 134 -8.33 22.20 3.22
CA PHE A 134 -7.42 23.33 3.04
C PHE A 134 -8.02 24.45 2.18
N GLY A 135 -9.19 24.26 1.57
CA GLY A 135 -9.88 25.27 0.75
C GLY A 135 -9.31 25.41 -0.66
N TYR A 136 -8.59 24.39 -1.14
CA TYR A 136 -8.03 24.30 -2.48
C TYR A 136 -7.22 25.54 -2.94
N PRO A 137 -6.28 26.05 -2.13
CA PRO A 137 -5.54 27.28 -2.46
C PRO A 137 -4.62 27.12 -3.69
N CYS A 138 -4.43 25.88 -4.15
CA CYS A 138 -3.55 25.50 -5.24
C CYS A 138 -4.30 25.07 -6.52
N LEU A 139 -5.64 25.08 -6.54
CA LEU A 139 -6.39 24.65 -7.73
C LEU A 139 -6.15 25.63 -8.90
N ALA A 140 -5.89 25.07 -10.09
CA ALA A 140 -5.69 25.87 -11.29
C ALA A 140 -6.97 26.65 -11.65
N TYR A 141 -6.82 27.86 -12.20
CA TYR A 141 -7.90 28.74 -12.68
C TYR A 141 -8.91 29.28 -11.64
N GLU A 142 -8.86 28.85 -10.38
CA GLU A 142 -9.67 29.46 -9.29
C GLU A 142 -8.93 30.61 -8.55
N THR A 143 -7.66 30.81 -8.88
CA THR A 143 -6.80 31.78 -8.23
C THR A 143 -6.73 33.05 -9.09
N GLU A 144 -7.13 34.19 -8.52
CA GLU A 144 -7.06 35.53 -9.13
C GLU A 144 -5.59 36.02 -9.27
N SER A 145 -4.66 35.16 -9.68
CA SER A 145 -3.24 35.48 -9.77
C SER A 145 -2.78 35.39 -11.21
N LEU A 146 -2.58 36.57 -11.77
CA LEU A 146 -1.86 36.79 -13.02
C LEU A 146 -1.09 38.10 -12.93
N PHE A 147 -1.74 39.15 -12.40
CA PHE A 147 -1.13 40.49 -12.31
C PHE A 147 -1.55 41.25 -11.06
N SER A 148 -1.88 40.56 -9.95
CA SER A 148 -2.13 41.28 -8.70
C SER A 148 -0.82 41.89 -8.20
N GLY A 149 -0.61 43.17 -8.53
CA GLY A 149 0.54 44.00 -8.16
C GLY A 149 0.68 44.26 -6.66
N SER A 150 0.43 43.26 -5.82
CA SER A 150 0.47 43.36 -4.37
C SER A 150 1.04 42.10 -3.71
N MET A 151 2.20 41.63 -4.17
CA MET A 151 3.15 40.97 -3.26
C MET A 151 3.92 42.05 -2.46
N LYS A 152 3.18 42.97 -1.83
CA LYS A 152 3.73 44.02 -0.98
C LYS A 152 3.43 43.67 0.48
N TYR A 153 4.51 43.28 1.17
CA TYR A 153 4.72 43.31 2.62
C TYR A 153 4.02 42.26 3.49
N ILE A 154 4.67 41.11 3.63
CA ILE A 154 4.73 40.38 4.90
C ILE A 154 5.62 41.20 5.85
N LYS A 155 5.10 42.34 6.32
CA LYS A 155 5.69 43.11 7.42
C LYS A 155 4.63 43.84 8.26
N ASN A 156 3.48 44.24 7.69
CA ASN A 156 2.49 45.10 8.38
C ASN A 156 1.02 44.65 8.26
N GLY A 157 0.72 43.37 8.06
CA GLY A 157 -0.64 42.83 8.29
C GLY A 157 -1.75 43.19 7.29
N ARG A 158 -1.43 43.62 6.05
CA ARG A 158 -2.41 43.71 4.96
C ARG A 158 -2.04 42.73 3.85
N TYR A 159 -2.81 41.65 3.78
CA TYR A 159 -2.64 40.58 2.81
C TYR A 159 -3.50 40.83 1.56
N GLY A 160 -2.97 40.48 0.38
CA GLY A 160 -3.81 40.28 -0.82
C GLY A 160 -4.68 39.02 -0.65
N ARG A 161 -5.78 38.92 -1.41
CA ARG A 161 -6.76 37.82 -1.29
C ARG A 161 -6.13 36.42 -1.45
N TYR A 162 -5.12 36.29 -2.31
CA TYR A 162 -4.39 35.05 -2.57
C TYR A 162 -3.40 34.68 -1.44
N THR A 163 -2.67 35.65 -0.89
CA THR A 163 -1.78 35.42 0.26
C THR A 163 -2.55 35.09 1.53
N ASN A 164 -3.81 35.52 1.64
CA ASN A 164 -4.73 35.09 2.69
C ASN A 164 -5.10 33.60 2.57
N LYS A 165 -5.54 33.12 1.40
CA LYS A 165 -5.93 31.71 1.22
C LYS A 165 -4.77 30.74 1.49
N LEU A 166 -3.58 31.02 0.97
CA LEU A 166 -2.38 30.23 1.26
C LEU A 166 -1.98 30.32 2.73
N GLY A 167 -2.03 31.51 3.34
CA GLY A 167 -1.76 31.69 4.76
C GLY A 167 -2.69 30.89 5.67
N GLU A 168 -4.00 30.91 5.38
CA GLU A 168 -5.01 30.09 6.07
C GLU A 168 -4.74 28.59 5.90
N ALA A 169 -4.40 28.15 4.68
CA ALA A 169 -4.06 26.76 4.41
C ALA A 169 -2.82 26.30 5.17
N PHE A 170 -1.79 27.15 5.29
CA PHE A 170 -0.62 26.89 6.13
C PHE A 170 -0.98 26.86 7.63
N GLY A 171 -1.91 27.71 8.09
CA GLY A 171 -2.44 27.63 9.45
C GLY A 171 -3.15 26.31 9.74
N LYS A 172 -3.92 25.79 8.78
CA LYS A 172 -4.52 24.45 8.88
C LYS A 172 -3.46 23.34 8.82
N LEU A 173 -2.44 23.49 7.97
CA LEU A 173 -1.32 22.56 7.86
C LEU A 173 -0.55 22.46 9.18
N GLN A 174 -0.37 23.57 9.88
CA GLN A 174 0.22 23.64 11.22
C GLN A 174 -0.56 22.82 12.24
N ASN A 175 -1.89 22.91 12.23
CA ASN A 175 -2.75 22.14 13.13
C ASN A 175 -2.66 20.63 12.84
N GLU A 176 -2.75 20.25 11.56
CA GLU A 176 -2.63 18.86 11.12
C GLU A 176 -1.24 18.27 11.40
N TRP A 177 -0.19 19.07 11.26
CA TRP A 177 1.18 18.70 11.61
C TRP A 177 1.32 18.42 13.11
N ASN A 178 0.82 19.31 13.97
CA ASN A 178 0.89 19.16 15.43
C ASN A 178 0.04 18.01 15.95
N TYR A 179 -1.09 17.73 15.31
CA TYR A 179 -1.92 16.57 15.60
C TYR A 179 -1.28 15.24 15.13
N LYS A 180 -0.29 15.32 14.22
CA LYS A 180 0.34 14.20 13.52
C LYS A 180 -0.67 13.39 12.69
N SER A 181 -1.46 14.06 11.86
CA SER A 181 -2.37 13.37 10.93
C SER A 181 -1.63 12.62 9.82
N HIS A 182 -2.25 11.59 9.23
CA HIS A 182 -1.73 10.90 8.03
C HIS A 182 -1.51 11.86 6.86
N ILE A 183 -2.30 12.95 6.75
CA ILE A 183 -2.19 13.95 5.68
C ILE A 183 -0.77 14.52 5.60
N THR A 184 -0.19 14.85 6.76
CA THR A 184 1.13 15.48 6.86
C THR A 184 2.26 14.47 7.07
N LEU A 185 1.98 13.15 7.13
CA LEU A 185 2.98 12.10 7.40
C LEU A 185 4.16 12.16 6.43
N LYS A 186 3.89 12.27 5.12
CA LYS A 186 4.95 12.32 4.09
C LYS A 186 5.82 13.57 4.21
N LEU A 187 5.25 14.70 4.63
CA LEU A 187 6.02 15.91 4.91
C LEU A 187 6.88 15.72 6.15
N ARG A 188 6.34 15.14 7.22
CA ARG A 188 7.10 14.83 8.45
C ARG A 188 8.27 13.88 8.18
N GLN A 189 8.07 12.81 7.41
CA GLN A 189 9.14 11.92 6.94
C GLN A 189 10.25 12.70 6.22
N ALA A 190 9.89 13.53 5.24
CA ALA A 190 10.85 14.32 4.46
C ALA A 190 11.63 15.31 5.32
N PHE A 191 10.95 16.00 6.24
CA PHE A 191 11.59 16.93 7.17
C PHE A 191 12.50 16.25 8.17
N ASN A 192 12.05 15.14 8.75
CA ASN A 192 12.86 14.42 9.71
C ASN A 192 14.12 13.84 9.06
N TYR A 193 14.07 13.49 7.78
CA TYR A 193 15.22 13.05 7.00
C TYR A 193 16.27 14.17 6.81
N ILE A 194 15.87 15.41 6.52
CA ILE A 194 16.82 16.51 6.21
C ILE A 194 17.30 17.30 7.43
N ASN A 195 16.51 17.45 8.50
CA ASN A 195 16.67 18.58 9.42
C ASN A 195 17.28 18.27 10.81
N ASN A 196 18.21 17.31 10.91
CA ASN A 196 18.76 16.83 12.19
C ASN A 196 17.64 16.44 13.20
N GLY A 197 16.47 16.03 12.70
CA GLY A 197 15.40 15.42 13.49
C GLY A 197 15.81 14.04 14.01
N GLU A 198 14.94 13.38 14.78
CA GLU A 198 15.24 12.03 15.30
C GLU A 198 15.55 11.03 14.17
N SER A 199 14.90 11.12 13.01
CA SER A 199 15.21 10.25 11.86
C SER A 199 16.53 10.58 11.16
N ALA A 200 16.89 11.86 10.99
CA ALA A 200 18.22 12.24 10.49
C ALA A 200 19.34 11.74 11.41
N LYS A 201 19.09 11.64 12.73
CA LYS A 201 20.04 10.97 13.63
C LYS A 201 20.17 9.49 13.33
N ILE A 202 19.06 8.78 13.10
CA ILE A 202 19.07 7.36 12.71
C ILE A 202 19.89 7.19 11.41
N TYR A 203 19.52 7.89 10.34
CA TYR A 203 20.19 7.72 9.04
C TYR A 203 21.67 8.13 9.02
N ASN A 204 22.08 9.05 9.90
CA ASN A 204 23.48 9.48 10.01
C ASN A 204 24.28 8.70 11.08
N ASP A 205 23.64 7.82 11.85
CA ASP A 205 24.29 7.07 12.92
C ASP A 205 25.10 5.91 12.35
N LYS A 206 26.42 6.07 12.28
CA LYS A 206 27.34 5.07 11.72
C LYS A 206 27.30 3.72 12.43
N GLU A 207 26.85 3.63 13.69
CA GLU A 207 26.84 2.39 14.47
C GLU A 207 25.78 1.39 13.98
N ILE A 208 24.68 1.89 13.40
CA ILE A 208 23.60 1.04 12.87
C ILE A 208 23.84 0.63 11.40
N TRP A 209 24.84 1.22 10.74
CA TRP A 209 25.23 0.84 9.39
C TRP A 209 26.14 -0.39 9.41
N GLU A 210 25.90 -1.29 8.46
CA GLU A 210 26.73 -2.47 8.19
C GLU A 210 27.16 -2.46 6.72
N ASP A 211 28.35 -3.00 6.49
CA ASP A 211 28.92 -3.21 5.16
C ASP A 211 28.75 -4.69 4.78
N ASN A 212 28.36 -4.94 3.53
CA ASN A 212 28.36 -6.28 2.92
C ASN A 212 28.69 -6.14 1.42
N ALA A 213 28.76 -7.26 0.68
CA ALA A 213 29.05 -7.31 -0.75
C ALA A 213 28.09 -6.49 -1.62
N ILE A 214 26.87 -6.22 -1.14
CA ILE A 214 25.84 -5.42 -1.83
C ILE A 214 25.99 -3.92 -1.54
N GLY A 215 26.84 -3.54 -0.57
CA GLY A 215 27.08 -2.17 -0.13
C GLY A 215 26.66 -1.92 1.33
N LYS A 216 26.47 -0.63 1.65
CA LYS A 216 26.06 -0.16 2.99
C LYS A 216 24.56 -0.29 3.18
N TYR A 217 24.16 -0.88 4.30
CA TYR A 217 22.76 -0.99 4.69
C TYR A 217 22.58 -0.72 6.18
N ILE A 218 21.33 -0.45 6.57
CA ILE A 218 20.98 -0.17 7.95
C ILE A 218 20.38 -1.43 8.58
N ASN A 219 20.93 -1.86 9.72
CA ASN A 219 20.43 -3.02 10.44
C ASN A 219 19.27 -2.63 11.38
N LEU A 220 18.06 -3.11 11.06
CA LEU A 220 16.83 -2.81 11.81
C LEU A 220 16.88 -3.30 13.27
N ASN A 221 17.58 -4.41 13.57
CA ASN A 221 17.72 -4.91 14.94
C ASN A 221 18.56 -3.94 15.78
N LYS A 222 19.69 -3.47 15.24
CA LYS A 222 20.52 -2.45 15.92
C LYS A 222 19.76 -1.15 16.16
N ILE A 223 18.88 -0.76 15.23
CA ILE A 223 18.01 0.38 15.44
C ILE A 223 17.03 0.10 16.59
N SER A 224 16.40 -1.08 16.60
CA SER A 224 15.50 -1.49 17.68
C SER A 224 16.21 -1.50 19.04
N ASP A 225 17.43 -1.99 19.11
CA ASP A 225 18.21 -2.06 20.36
C ASP A 225 18.56 -0.66 20.88
N LYS A 226 18.94 0.26 19.98
CA LYS A 226 19.42 1.60 20.35
C LYS A 226 18.29 2.63 20.53
N TYR A 227 17.25 2.55 19.71
CA TYR A 227 16.16 3.52 19.66
C TYR A 227 14.81 2.97 20.14
N GLY A 228 14.72 1.66 20.40
CA GLY A 228 13.53 1.00 20.92
C GLY A 228 12.33 1.03 19.96
N THR A 229 11.13 1.07 20.54
CA THR A 229 9.86 1.16 19.82
C THR A 229 9.68 2.44 19.00
N LYS A 230 10.56 3.44 19.13
CA LYS A 230 10.53 4.66 18.30
C LYS A 230 10.71 4.39 16.80
N LEU A 231 11.29 3.25 16.40
CA LEU A 231 11.40 2.88 14.98
C LEU A 231 10.05 2.53 14.34
N LEU A 232 9.08 2.10 15.14
CA LEU A 232 7.72 1.80 14.67
C LEU A 232 6.95 3.07 14.29
N ASP A 233 7.47 4.26 14.64
CA ASP A 233 6.88 5.51 14.15
C ASP A 233 7.17 5.65 12.66
N MET A 234 6.09 5.57 11.85
CA MET A 234 6.15 5.75 10.40
C MET A 234 6.83 7.06 10.00
N GLU A 235 6.86 8.08 10.86
CA GLU A 235 7.57 9.35 10.61
C GLU A 235 9.09 9.19 10.47
N ASN A 236 9.65 8.08 10.94
CA ASN A 236 11.07 7.77 10.87
C ASN A 236 11.47 6.96 9.63
N LEU A 237 10.51 6.51 8.83
CA LEU A 237 10.76 5.77 7.58
C LEU A 237 11.30 6.69 6.48
N PRO A 238 12.03 6.13 5.49
CA PRO A 238 12.62 6.95 4.45
C PRO A 238 11.51 7.63 3.64
N PRO A 239 11.72 8.89 3.21
CA PRO A 239 10.77 9.58 2.34
C PRO A 239 10.44 8.78 1.09
N ALA A 240 9.18 8.78 0.67
CA ALA A 240 8.68 7.97 -0.44
C ALA A 240 9.29 8.30 -1.82
N ILE A 241 10.09 9.37 -1.91
CA ILE A 241 10.86 9.71 -3.12
C ILE A 241 12.09 8.84 -3.33
N TYR A 242 12.57 8.20 -2.26
CA TYR A 242 13.72 7.33 -2.35
C TYR A 242 13.26 5.91 -2.68
N LYS A 243 14.03 5.27 -3.55
CA LYS A 243 13.95 3.83 -3.73
C LYS A 243 14.68 3.18 -2.56
N TRP A 244 13.99 2.26 -1.89
CA TRP A 244 14.54 1.47 -0.81
C TRP A 244 14.11 0.02 -0.99
N GLN A 245 14.85 -0.88 -0.36
CA GLN A 245 14.60 -2.31 -0.43
C GLN A 245 14.92 -2.93 0.92
N ILE A 246 14.05 -3.83 1.37
CA ILE A 246 14.25 -4.58 2.61
C ILE A 246 14.99 -5.88 2.25
N TYR A 247 15.99 -6.21 3.06
CA TYR A 247 16.75 -7.45 2.97
C TYR A 247 16.53 -8.26 4.25
N PHE A 248 16.23 -9.54 4.08
CA PHE A 248 16.14 -10.50 5.18
C PHE A 248 17.45 -11.27 5.30
N ARG A 249 17.79 -11.64 6.52
CA ARG A 249 18.94 -12.51 6.81
C ARG A 249 18.40 -13.81 7.37
N ARG A 250 18.85 -14.95 6.84
CA ARG A 250 18.52 -16.26 7.43
C ARG A 250 19.31 -16.42 8.72
N GLU A 251 18.76 -17.14 9.70
CA GLU A 251 19.49 -17.44 10.93
C GLU A 251 20.67 -18.38 10.67
N SER A 252 20.52 -19.28 9.69
CA SER A 252 21.49 -20.32 9.35
C SER A 252 22.66 -19.83 8.49
N ASP A 253 22.53 -18.69 7.80
CA ASP A 253 23.54 -18.16 6.90
C ASP A 253 23.44 -16.62 6.80
N SER A 254 24.58 -15.95 6.65
CA SER A 254 24.68 -14.48 6.55
C SER A 254 24.23 -13.93 5.18
N SER A 255 23.64 -14.76 4.32
CA SER A 255 23.10 -14.32 3.04
C SER A 255 21.93 -13.36 3.21
N LEU A 256 22.01 -12.25 2.48
CA LEU A 256 20.96 -11.23 2.41
C LEU A 256 20.01 -11.53 1.27
N ILE A 257 18.73 -11.71 1.59
CA ILE A 257 17.67 -12.07 0.66
C ILE A 257 16.78 -10.84 0.43
N PRO A 258 16.75 -10.29 -0.79
CA PRO A 258 15.78 -9.28 -1.21
C PRO A 258 14.32 -9.63 -0.87
N PHE A 259 13.55 -8.68 -0.33
CA PHE A 259 12.09 -8.81 -0.20
C PHE A 259 11.42 -9.21 -1.54
N ASP A 260 11.89 -8.66 -2.64
CA ASP A 260 11.35 -8.94 -3.98
C ASP A 260 11.58 -10.37 -4.46
N THR A 261 12.47 -11.14 -3.81
CA THR A 261 12.69 -12.56 -4.14
C THR A 261 11.84 -13.53 -3.32
N LEU A 262 11.09 -13.02 -2.35
CA LEU A 262 10.14 -13.83 -1.57
C LEU A 262 9.04 -14.43 -2.46
N SER A 263 8.51 -15.57 -2.02
CA SER A 263 7.39 -16.22 -2.67
C SER A 263 6.13 -15.33 -2.65
N SER A 264 5.21 -15.57 -3.58
CA SER A 264 3.95 -14.82 -3.64
C SER A 264 3.15 -14.90 -2.34
N GLY A 265 3.09 -16.09 -1.72
CA GLY A 265 2.40 -16.29 -0.44
C GLY A 265 3.03 -15.50 0.72
N GLU A 266 4.36 -15.42 0.79
CA GLU A 266 5.05 -14.60 1.81
C GLU A 266 4.74 -13.12 1.62
N LYS A 267 4.89 -12.64 0.38
CA LYS A 267 4.62 -11.25 0.03
C LYS A 267 3.18 -10.87 0.36
N GLN A 268 2.22 -11.72 0.00
CA GLN A 268 0.82 -11.47 0.27
C GLN A 268 0.54 -11.36 1.77
N ARG A 269 1.13 -12.22 2.61
CA ARG A 269 1.01 -12.11 4.07
C ARG A 269 1.49 -10.75 4.57
N TYR A 270 2.66 -10.29 4.15
CA TYR A 270 3.19 -8.98 4.54
C TYR A 270 2.36 -7.82 4.00
N PHE A 271 1.93 -7.87 2.74
CA PHE A 271 1.12 -6.81 2.13
C PHE A 271 -0.27 -6.71 2.76
N SER A 272 -0.95 -7.83 2.99
CA SER A 272 -2.27 -7.87 3.63
C SER A 272 -2.23 -7.26 5.03
N VAL A 273 -1.30 -7.72 5.87
CA VAL A 273 -1.17 -7.19 7.23
C VAL A 273 -0.70 -5.74 7.24
N GLY A 274 0.27 -5.40 6.37
CA GLY A 274 0.75 -4.02 6.21
C GLY A 274 -0.36 -3.05 5.78
N ALA A 275 -1.26 -3.48 4.89
CA ALA A 275 -2.42 -2.70 4.48
C ALA A 275 -3.39 -2.48 5.65
N ILE A 276 -3.69 -3.51 6.44
CA ILE A 276 -4.55 -3.39 7.63
C ILE A 276 -3.96 -2.38 8.62
N ILE A 277 -2.67 -2.51 8.96
CA ILE A 277 -1.98 -1.57 9.86
C ILE A 277 -2.06 -0.14 9.31
N TYR A 278 -1.76 0.04 8.02
CA TYR A 278 -1.80 1.35 7.36
C TYR A 278 -3.17 2.00 7.45
N HIS A 279 -4.24 1.25 7.17
CA HIS A 279 -5.61 1.77 7.26
C HIS A 279 -6.04 2.09 8.69
N LEU A 280 -5.71 1.23 9.66
CA LEU A 280 -6.00 1.47 11.08
C LEU A 280 -5.33 2.77 11.57
N LEU A 281 -4.04 2.95 11.28
CA LEU A 281 -3.29 4.16 11.68
C LEU A 281 -3.80 5.42 10.97
N ASN A 282 -4.27 5.31 9.72
CA ASN A 282 -4.86 6.44 9.02
C ASN A 282 -6.20 6.87 9.63
N ILE A 283 -7.07 5.91 9.97
CA ILE A 283 -8.35 6.17 10.63
C ILE A 283 -8.13 6.78 12.02
N ASP A 284 -7.15 6.26 12.78
CA ASP A 284 -6.80 6.77 14.10
C ASP A 284 -6.24 8.22 14.06
N SER A 285 -5.55 8.57 12.97
CA SER A 285 -4.87 9.85 12.81
C SER A 285 -5.71 10.93 12.10
N ILE A 286 -7.03 10.75 11.98
CA ILE A 286 -7.92 11.79 11.44
C ILE A 286 -7.84 13.05 12.30
N GLY A 287 -7.56 14.19 11.63
CA GLY A 287 -7.22 15.49 12.23
C GLY A 287 -8.33 16.19 13.01
N SER A 288 -7.96 17.29 13.66
CA SER A 288 -8.82 18.10 14.52
C SER A 288 -10.03 18.67 13.77
N GLY A 289 -11.23 18.57 14.36
CA GLY A 289 -12.46 19.12 13.78
C GLY A 289 -13.22 18.15 12.86
N LYS A 290 -12.80 16.88 12.79
CA LYS A 290 -13.51 15.80 12.12
C LYS A 290 -14.02 14.78 13.15
N ILE A 291 -14.98 13.96 12.73
CA ILE A 291 -15.50 12.86 13.56
C ILE A 291 -14.39 11.82 13.73
N HIS A 292 -14.06 11.51 14.98
CA HIS A 292 -13.12 10.45 15.33
C HIS A 292 -13.85 9.11 15.43
N TYR A 293 -13.24 8.06 14.87
CA TYR A 293 -13.79 6.71 14.93
C TYR A 293 -13.18 5.96 16.11
N GLN A 294 -14.00 5.67 17.12
CA GLN A 294 -13.57 4.94 18.32
C GLN A 294 -13.71 3.42 18.19
N ALA A 295 -14.55 2.96 17.26
CA ALA A 295 -14.76 1.56 16.98
C ALA A 295 -14.51 1.32 15.48
N VAL A 296 -13.71 0.30 15.17
CA VAL A 296 -13.42 -0.10 13.79
C VAL A 296 -13.83 -1.55 13.59
N ASN A 297 -14.54 -1.82 12.50
CA ASN A 297 -14.85 -3.17 12.06
C ASN A 297 -13.97 -3.53 10.86
N LEU A 298 -13.11 -4.51 11.02
CA LEU A 298 -12.27 -5.06 9.96
C LEU A 298 -12.98 -6.25 9.33
N MET A 299 -13.35 -6.13 8.06
CA MET A 299 -13.93 -7.23 7.28
C MET A 299 -12.85 -7.81 6.38
N LEU A 300 -12.54 -9.09 6.57
CA LEU A 300 -11.48 -9.81 5.89
C LEU A 300 -12.09 -10.95 5.07
N GLU A 301 -12.20 -10.74 3.76
CA GLU A 301 -12.69 -11.73 2.81
C GLU A 301 -11.52 -12.52 2.24
N GLU A 302 -11.50 -13.82 2.53
CA GLU A 302 -10.54 -14.81 2.03
C GLU A 302 -9.08 -14.33 2.07
N ILE A 303 -8.74 -13.60 3.13
CA ILE A 303 -7.46 -12.88 3.28
C ILE A 303 -6.25 -13.83 3.28
N GLU A 304 -6.50 -15.08 3.64
CA GLU A 304 -5.55 -16.17 3.73
C GLU A 304 -5.37 -16.98 2.44
N LEU A 305 -6.08 -16.63 1.36
CA LEU A 305 -5.88 -17.26 0.07
C LEU A 305 -4.42 -17.17 -0.37
N TYR A 306 -3.94 -18.24 -1.00
CA TYR A 306 -2.56 -18.40 -1.47
C TYR A 306 -1.47 -18.40 -0.39
N PHE A 307 -1.83 -18.32 0.89
CA PHE A 307 -0.87 -18.55 1.97
C PHE A 307 -0.52 -20.04 2.02
N HIS A 308 0.74 -20.32 2.37
CA HIS A 308 1.14 -21.64 2.80
C HIS A 308 0.24 -22.07 3.99
N PRO A 309 -0.18 -23.35 4.10
CA PRO A 309 -1.08 -23.81 5.17
C PRO A 309 -0.61 -23.42 6.58
N GLU A 310 0.69 -23.49 6.82
CA GLU A 310 1.29 -23.07 8.09
C GLU A 310 1.07 -21.58 8.41
N TRP A 311 1.01 -20.71 7.39
CA TRP A 311 0.69 -19.30 7.59
C TRP A 311 -0.81 -19.04 7.73
N GLN A 312 -1.66 -19.86 7.11
CA GLN A 312 -3.10 -19.80 7.39
C GLN A 312 -3.38 -20.15 8.85
N ARG A 313 -2.73 -21.22 9.34
CA ARG A 313 -2.82 -21.69 10.74
C ARG A 313 -2.40 -20.63 11.76
N ASN A 314 -1.38 -19.82 11.45
CA ASN A 314 -0.89 -18.81 12.39
C ASN A 314 -1.44 -17.39 12.12
N PHE A 315 -2.29 -17.21 11.10
CA PHE A 315 -2.68 -15.88 10.63
C PHE A 315 -3.42 -15.07 11.70
N THR A 316 -4.44 -15.65 12.34
CA THR A 316 -5.26 -14.96 13.35
C THR A 316 -4.39 -14.50 14.51
N CYS A 317 -3.55 -15.39 15.04
CA CYS A 317 -2.60 -15.08 16.11
C CYS A 317 -1.65 -13.94 15.68
N TYR A 318 -1.02 -14.07 14.52
CA TYR A 318 -0.10 -13.07 13.97
C TYR A 318 -0.76 -11.69 13.80
N LEU A 319 -1.98 -11.64 13.28
CA LEU A 319 -2.73 -10.40 13.13
C LEU A 319 -3.05 -9.76 14.48
N MET A 320 -3.50 -10.56 15.46
CA MET A 320 -3.85 -10.08 16.79
C MET A 320 -2.62 -9.55 17.55
N GLU A 321 -1.49 -10.25 17.47
CA GLU A 321 -0.22 -9.80 18.07
C GLU A 321 0.22 -8.45 17.50
N ILE A 322 0.18 -8.30 16.17
CA ILE A 322 0.56 -7.05 15.50
C ILE A 322 -0.38 -5.91 15.90
N ILE A 323 -1.70 -6.13 15.85
CA ILE A 323 -2.66 -5.10 16.25
C ILE A 323 -2.48 -4.74 17.73
N GLY A 324 -2.21 -5.73 18.59
CA GLY A 324 -1.97 -5.54 20.02
C GLY A 324 -0.69 -4.74 20.34
N GLN A 325 0.29 -4.74 19.43
CA GLN A 325 1.50 -3.92 19.55
C GLN A 325 1.29 -2.45 19.13
N LEU A 326 0.20 -2.13 18.43
CA LEU A 326 -0.10 -0.78 17.98
C LEU A 326 -0.67 0.07 19.12
N THR A 327 -0.24 1.32 19.20
CA THR A 327 -0.82 2.31 20.10
C THR A 327 -1.74 3.24 19.32
N PHE A 328 -3.04 3.17 19.62
CA PHE A 328 -4.05 4.03 19.03
C PHE A 328 -4.35 5.24 19.91
N LYS A 329 -4.53 6.41 19.29
CA LYS A 329 -4.91 7.66 19.98
C LYS A 329 -6.42 7.71 20.25
N GLN A 330 -7.21 7.30 19.26
CA GLN A 330 -8.66 7.46 19.20
C GLN A 330 -9.39 6.13 19.17
N ILE A 331 -8.87 5.13 18.44
CA ILE A 331 -9.50 3.81 18.35
C ILE A 331 -9.44 3.14 19.74
N ARG A 332 -10.61 2.71 20.22
CA ARG A 332 -10.81 2.03 21.51
C ARG A 332 -11.19 0.56 21.36
N SER A 333 -11.79 0.21 20.23
CA SER A 333 -12.24 -1.15 19.95
C SER A 333 -12.05 -1.50 18.49
N ILE A 334 -11.61 -2.72 18.23
CA ILE A 334 -11.48 -3.29 16.90
C ILE A 334 -12.24 -4.61 16.92
N ASN A 335 -13.22 -4.75 16.04
CA ASN A 335 -13.86 -6.01 15.74
C ASN A 335 -13.25 -6.58 14.45
N VAL A 336 -12.98 -7.87 14.41
CA VAL A 336 -12.48 -8.55 13.20
C VAL A 336 -13.51 -9.59 12.77
N LEU A 337 -13.97 -9.46 11.53
CA LEU A 337 -14.92 -10.36 10.89
C LEU A 337 -14.22 -11.04 9.72
N TYR A 338 -14.20 -12.36 9.75
CA TYR A 338 -13.67 -13.20 8.67
C TYR A 338 -14.81 -13.73 7.82
N VAL A 339 -14.65 -13.64 6.49
CA VAL A 339 -15.43 -14.37 5.51
C VAL A 339 -14.45 -15.32 4.83
N THR A 340 -14.53 -16.61 5.12
CA THR A 340 -13.44 -17.54 4.79
C THR A 340 -13.94 -18.96 4.53
N HIS A 341 -13.26 -19.65 3.61
CA HIS A 341 -13.36 -21.10 3.42
C HIS A 341 -12.24 -21.88 4.12
N SER A 342 -11.44 -21.23 4.98
CA SER A 342 -10.30 -21.83 5.64
C SER A 342 -10.69 -22.49 6.97
N PRO A 343 -10.51 -23.83 7.10
CA PRO A 343 -10.70 -24.51 8.38
C PRO A 343 -9.67 -24.07 9.43
N TYR A 344 -8.53 -23.52 9.00
CA TYR A 344 -7.47 -23.05 9.88
C TYR A 344 -7.91 -21.84 10.68
N ILE A 345 -8.49 -20.84 10.02
CA ILE A 345 -9.05 -19.65 10.70
C ILE A 345 -10.24 -20.06 11.56
N LEU A 346 -11.13 -20.91 11.03
CA LEU A 346 -12.31 -21.37 11.75
C LEU A 346 -11.94 -22.05 13.09
N SER A 347 -10.82 -22.78 13.13
CA SER A 347 -10.32 -23.45 14.32
C SER A 347 -9.90 -22.49 15.45
N ASP A 348 -9.61 -21.22 15.15
CA ASP A 348 -9.22 -20.22 16.16
C ASP A 348 -10.44 -19.48 16.75
N ILE A 349 -11.64 -19.69 16.20
CA ILE A 349 -12.83 -18.91 16.54
C ILE A 349 -13.83 -19.79 17.31
N PRO A 350 -14.32 -19.36 18.49
CA PRO A 350 -15.41 -20.03 19.19
C PRO A 350 -16.68 -20.09 18.34
N LYS A 351 -17.37 -21.24 18.38
CA LYS A 351 -18.59 -21.49 17.60
C LYS A 351 -19.66 -20.42 17.79
N THR A 352 -19.78 -19.87 18.99
CA THR A 352 -20.72 -18.78 19.32
C THR A 352 -20.52 -17.53 18.47
N ASN A 353 -19.34 -17.36 17.88
CA ASN A 353 -18.95 -16.24 17.03
C ASN A 353 -18.86 -16.64 15.55
N VAL A 354 -19.39 -17.81 15.18
CA VAL A 354 -19.38 -18.33 13.80
C VAL A 354 -20.80 -18.40 13.26
N LEU A 355 -20.99 -17.89 12.05
CA LEU A 355 -22.20 -18.08 11.27
C LEU A 355 -21.86 -18.91 10.03
N PHE A 356 -22.41 -20.13 9.95
CA PHE A 356 -22.30 -20.94 8.74
C PHE A 356 -23.35 -20.50 7.73
N LEU A 357 -22.97 -20.48 6.45
CA LEU A 357 -23.86 -20.13 5.36
C LEU A 357 -24.01 -21.33 4.43
N LYS A 358 -25.27 -21.64 4.08
CA LYS A 358 -25.61 -22.69 3.12
C LYS A 358 -26.69 -22.16 2.19
N ASN A 359 -26.42 -22.14 0.89
CA ASN A 359 -27.34 -21.60 -0.13
C ASN A 359 -27.81 -20.15 0.15
N GLY A 360 -26.93 -19.32 0.73
CA GLY A 360 -27.25 -17.92 1.07
C GLY A 360 -28.02 -17.72 2.38
N GLU A 361 -28.36 -18.80 3.08
CA GLU A 361 -29.07 -18.75 4.36
C GLU A 361 -28.18 -19.20 5.52
N ALA A 362 -28.51 -18.72 6.72
CA ALA A 362 -27.85 -19.12 7.95
C ALA A 362 -28.13 -20.60 8.24
N ASP A 363 -27.07 -21.40 8.43
CA ASP A 363 -27.18 -22.79 8.82
C ASP A 363 -26.73 -22.98 10.28
N TYR A 364 -27.60 -23.58 11.09
CA TYR A 364 -27.37 -23.88 12.50
C TYR A 364 -27.21 -25.39 12.76
N SER A 365 -27.15 -26.20 11.70
CA SER A 365 -27.05 -27.66 11.79
C SER A 365 -25.74 -28.15 12.41
N MET A 366 -24.65 -27.39 12.28
CA MET A 366 -23.36 -27.76 12.83
C MET A 366 -23.38 -27.74 14.36
N GLN A 367 -23.25 -28.91 14.99
CA GLN A 367 -23.22 -29.04 16.45
C GLN A 367 -21.81 -28.94 17.02
N GLU A 368 -20.78 -29.25 16.23
CA GLU A 368 -19.40 -29.30 16.69
C GLU A 368 -18.87 -27.93 17.12
N ASN A 369 -18.07 -27.94 18.19
CA ASN A 369 -17.31 -26.76 18.59
C ASN A 369 -16.17 -26.54 17.60
N THR A 370 -15.97 -25.29 17.18
CA THR A 370 -14.95 -24.92 16.19
C THR A 370 -13.60 -24.61 16.84
N PHE A 371 -13.59 -24.00 18.02
CA PHE A 371 -12.35 -23.60 18.70
C PHE A 371 -11.48 -24.80 19.08
N GLY A 372 -10.25 -24.82 18.58
CA GLY A 372 -9.27 -25.91 18.76
C GLY A 372 -9.66 -27.23 18.10
N ALA A 373 -10.63 -27.23 17.18
CA ALA A 373 -11.11 -28.45 16.55
C ALA A 373 -10.11 -29.04 15.55
N ASN A 374 -10.26 -30.33 15.27
CA ASN A 374 -9.45 -30.98 14.26
C ASN A 374 -9.77 -30.41 12.86
N ILE A 375 -8.75 -29.92 12.15
CA ILE A 375 -8.88 -29.32 10.82
C ILE A 375 -9.59 -30.23 9.82
N ASN A 376 -9.30 -31.54 9.82
CA ASN A 376 -9.96 -32.50 8.92
C ASN A 376 -11.44 -32.69 9.28
N GLY A 377 -11.78 -32.62 10.57
CA GLY A 377 -13.17 -32.62 11.04
C GLY A 377 -13.92 -31.38 10.58
N LEU A 378 -13.32 -30.20 10.73
CA LEU A 378 -13.87 -28.94 10.25
C LEU A 378 -14.04 -28.90 8.73
N LEU A 379 -13.09 -29.46 7.97
CA LEU A 379 -13.22 -29.61 6.52
C LEU A 379 -14.44 -30.43 6.13
N LYS A 380 -14.64 -31.57 6.79
CA LYS A 380 -15.78 -32.44 6.51
C LYS A 380 -17.10 -31.80 6.93
N ASN A 381 -17.19 -31.32 8.17
CA ASN A 381 -18.45 -30.95 8.81
C ASN A 381 -18.77 -29.46 8.66
N GLY A 382 -17.76 -28.59 8.68
CA GLY A 382 -17.91 -27.12 8.61
C GLY A 382 -17.98 -26.56 7.19
N PHE A 383 -17.46 -27.28 6.19
CA PHE A 383 -17.56 -26.90 4.78
C PHE A 383 -18.48 -27.83 3.98
N PHE A 384 -19.29 -28.65 4.67
CA PHE A 384 -20.31 -29.51 4.08
C PHE A 384 -19.80 -30.42 2.96
N LEU A 385 -18.58 -30.96 3.11
CA LEU A 385 -18.04 -31.88 2.12
C LEU A 385 -18.85 -33.20 2.15
N PRO A 386 -19.42 -33.62 1.02
CA PRO A 386 -20.35 -34.76 0.98
C PRO A 386 -19.66 -36.12 1.17
N SER A 387 -18.33 -36.19 1.07
CA SER A 387 -17.55 -37.43 1.09
C SER A 387 -16.29 -37.34 1.97
N LEU A 388 -15.55 -38.44 2.07
CA LEU A 388 -14.21 -38.48 2.68
C LEU A 388 -13.32 -37.36 2.11
N PRO A 389 -12.41 -36.78 2.90
CA PRO A 389 -11.52 -35.70 2.46
C PRO A 389 -10.43 -36.24 1.51
N MET A 390 -10.85 -36.67 0.33
CA MET A 390 -10.01 -37.14 -0.76
C MET A 390 -10.44 -36.48 -2.07
N GLY A 391 -9.52 -36.34 -3.02
CA GLY A 391 -9.85 -35.76 -4.32
C GLY A 391 -10.81 -36.65 -5.11
N GLU A 392 -11.75 -36.03 -5.81
CA GLU A 392 -12.80 -36.74 -6.56
C GLU A 392 -12.22 -37.71 -7.62
N PHE A 393 -11.13 -37.34 -8.28
CA PHE A 393 -10.44 -38.22 -9.22
C PHE A 393 -9.91 -39.50 -8.54
N ALA A 394 -9.30 -39.38 -7.36
CA ALA A 394 -8.80 -40.52 -6.60
C ALA A 394 -9.97 -41.37 -6.09
N HIS A 395 -11.04 -40.74 -5.62
CA HIS A 395 -12.27 -41.41 -5.20
C HIS A 395 -12.87 -42.26 -6.33
N GLN A 396 -13.02 -41.70 -7.53
CA GLN A 396 -13.51 -42.42 -8.70
C GLN A 396 -12.60 -43.59 -9.09
N LYS A 397 -11.28 -43.39 -9.05
CA LYS A 397 -10.31 -44.46 -9.35
C LYS A 397 -10.37 -45.60 -8.33
N ILE A 398 -10.44 -45.28 -7.04
CA ILE A 398 -10.58 -46.27 -5.97
C ILE A 398 -11.89 -47.05 -6.13
N ASN A 399 -13.00 -46.37 -6.37
CA ASN A 399 -14.29 -47.03 -6.58
C ASN A 399 -14.30 -47.91 -7.84
N HIS A 400 -13.63 -47.48 -8.91
CA HIS A 400 -13.43 -48.30 -10.09
C HIS A 400 -12.61 -49.56 -9.80
N LEU A 401 -11.50 -49.44 -9.03
CA LEU A 401 -10.72 -50.60 -8.60
C LEU A 401 -11.53 -51.58 -7.76
N PHE A 402 -12.36 -51.07 -6.84
CA PHE A 402 -13.31 -51.92 -6.10
C PHE A 402 -14.27 -52.62 -7.07
N ALA A 403 -14.95 -51.89 -7.96
CA ALA A 403 -15.90 -52.49 -8.90
C ALA A 403 -15.25 -53.53 -9.82
N LEU A 404 -14.03 -53.26 -10.28
CA LEU A 404 -13.27 -54.15 -11.15
C LEU A 404 -12.84 -55.43 -10.43
N LEU A 405 -12.30 -55.31 -9.20
CA LEU A 405 -11.95 -56.47 -8.37
C LEU A 405 -13.15 -57.30 -7.92
N HIS A 406 -14.32 -56.67 -7.71
CA HIS A 406 -15.55 -57.38 -7.36
C HIS A 406 -16.19 -58.08 -8.56
N SER A 407 -16.22 -57.42 -9.73
CA SER A 407 -16.78 -58.01 -10.95
C SER A 407 -15.90 -59.11 -11.56
N GLY A 408 -14.58 -59.02 -11.34
CA GLY A 408 -13.63 -59.91 -12.01
C GLY A 408 -13.53 -59.65 -13.52
N ASP A 409 -14.05 -58.53 -14.01
CA ASP A 409 -14.11 -58.19 -15.44
C ASP A 409 -12.81 -57.51 -15.91
N PHE A 410 -11.71 -58.26 -15.85
CA PHE A 410 -10.40 -57.82 -16.32
C PHE A 410 -9.56 -59.00 -16.75
N LYS A 411 -8.62 -58.78 -17.68
CA LYS A 411 -7.76 -59.84 -18.20
C LYS A 411 -6.65 -60.15 -17.20
N ALA A 412 -6.17 -61.40 -17.19
CA ALA A 412 -5.02 -61.79 -16.36
C ALA A 412 -3.75 -60.96 -16.66
N SER A 413 -3.61 -60.43 -17.88
CA SER A 413 -2.52 -59.50 -18.26
C SER A 413 -2.62 -58.13 -17.58
N GLU A 414 -3.77 -57.77 -17.02
CA GLU A 414 -4.02 -56.49 -16.35
C GLU A 414 -3.81 -56.59 -14.83
N LEU A 415 -3.64 -57.81 -14.30
CA LEU A 415 -3.48 -58.09 -12.87
C LEU A 415 -2.33 -57.27 -12.25
N GLU A 416 -1.16 -57.25 -12.89
CA GLU A 416 -0.01 -56.52 -12.35
C GLU A 416 -0.21 -55.00 -12.43
N LYS A 417 -0.94 -54.50 -13.44
CA LYS A 417 -1.29 -53.08 -13.54
C LYS A 417 -2.22 -52.67 -12.38
N ILE A 418 -3.24 -53.48 -12.11
CA ILE A 418 -4.16 -53.28 -10.98
C ILE A 418 -3.38 -53.26 -9.66
N ARG A 419 -2.41 -54.18 -9.49
CA ARG A 419 -1.56 -54.21 -8.29
C ARG A 419 -0.76 -52.92 -8.11
N GLN A 420 -0.20 -52.38 -9.19
CA GLN A 420 0.52 -51.10 -9.18
C GLN A 420 -0.41 -49.93 -8.83
N GLU A 421 -1.61 -49.89 -9.41
CA GLU A 421 -2.62 -48.88 -9.08
C GLU A 421 -3.02 -48.91 -7.60
N ILE A 422 -3.23 -50.10 -7.02
CA ILE A 422 -3.53 -50.25 -5.59
C ILE A 422 -2.35 -49.75 -4.72
N GLN A 423 -1.10 -49.97 -5.15
CA GLN A 423 0.07 -49.49 -4.41
C GLN A 423 0.16 -47.96 -4.35
N HIS A 424 -0.39 -47.25 -5.34
CA HIS A 424 -0.47 -45.79 -5.34
C HIS A 424 -1.52 -45.23 -4.36
N VAL A 425 -2.43 -46.04 -3.84
CA VAL A 425 -3.43 -45.61 -2.85
C VAL A 425 -2.73 -45.25 -1.53
N GLY A 426 -2.82 -43.98 -1.15
CA GLY A 426 -2.16 -43.44 0.04
C GLY A 426 -2.82 -43.84 1.36
N GLU A 427 -4.14 -43.97 1.39
CA GLU A 427 -4.89 -44.29 2.60
C GLU A 427 -4.69 -45.78 2.99
N PRO A 428 -4.03 -46.09 4.13
CA PRO A 428 -3.62 -47.45 4.45
C PRO A 428 -4.79 -48.44 4.54
N VAL A 429 -5.91 -48.01 5.12
CA VAL A 429 -7.09 -48.87 5.32
C VAL A 429 -7.72 -49.26 3.99
N ILE A 430 -7.90 -48.29 3.08
CA ILE A 430 -8.44 -48.53 1.74
C ILE A 430 -7.50 -49.44 0.94
N ARG A 431 -6.20 -49.16 0.97
CA ARG A 431 -5.19 -49.98 0.28
C ARG A 431 -5.19 -51.43 0.79
N GLN A 432 -5.33 -51.63 2.11
CA GLN A 432 -5.36 -52.96 2.70
C GLN A 432 -6.59 -53.75 2.22
N GLN A 433 -7.76 -53.12 2.17
CA GLN A 433 -8.99 -53.74 1.67
C GLN A 433 -8.88 -54.12 0.19
N LEU A 434 -8.39 -53.20 -0.66
CA LEU A 434 -8.15 -53.49 -2.08
C LEU A 434 -7.15 -54.63 -2.29
N MET A 435 -6.08 -54.69 -1.49
CA MET A 435 -5.12 -55.78 -1.55
C MET A 435 -5.69 -57.12 -1.08
N MET A 436 -6.59 -57.12 -0.09
CA MET A 436 -7.30 -58.34 0.31
C MET A 436 -8.15 -58.87 -0.85
N LEU A 437 -8.89 -58.01 -1.55
CA LEU A 437 -9.69 -58.41 -2.71
C LEU A 437 -8.80 -58.92 -3.86
N TYR A 438 -7.72 -58.20 -4.17
CA TYR A 438 -6.73 -58.60 -5.16
C TYR A 438 -6.12 -59.98 -4.88
N ASN A 439 -5.66 -60.22 -3.63
CA ASN A 439 -5.07 -61.49 -3.25
C ASN A 439 -6.09 -62.64 -3.29
N THR A 440 -7.34 -62.35 -2.92
CA THR A 440 -8.46 -63.30 -3.01
C THR A 440 -8.68 -63.74 -4.44
N TYR A 441 -8.78 -62.78 -5.37
CA TYR A 441 -8.88 -63.05 -6.80
C TYR A 441 -7.69 -63.86 -7.31
N LYS A 442 -6.46 -63.43 -6.97
CA LYS A 442 -5.23 -64.10 -7.44
C LYS A 442 -5.15 -65.56 -7.00
N ARG A 443 -5.53 -65.87 -5.75
CA ARG A 443 -5.53 -67.25 -5.24
C ARG A 443 -6.56 -68.10 -5.97
N LEU A 444 -7.77 -67.56 -6.14
CA LEU A 444 -8.86 -68.30 -6.78
C LEU A 444 -8.63 -68.52 -8.28
N ASN A 445 -7.99 -67.58 -8.98
CA ASN A 445 -7.61 -67.73 -10.38
C ASN A 445 -6.45 -68.74 -10.60
N GLN A 446 -5.69 -69.07 -9.55
CA GLN A 446 -4.68 -70.14 -9.58
C GLN A 446 -5.27 -71.53 -9.28
N GLU A 447 -6.45 -71.60 -8.65
CA GLU A 447 -7.06 -72.84 -8.14
C GLU A 447 -8.29 -73.33 -8.94
N LEU A 448 -8.94 -72.47 -9.76
CA LEU A 448 -10.21 -72.78 -10.43
C LEU A 448 -10.24 -72.37 -11.91
N ASP A 449 -10.93 -73.17 -12.73
CA ASP A 449 -11.30 -72.85 -14.11
C ASP A 449 -12.25 -71.64 -14.14
N ASP A 450 -12.04 -70.68 -15.07
CA ASP A 450 -12.60 -69.31 -15.09
C ASP A 450 -14.14 -69.25 -14.86
N ASN A 451 -14.87 -70.29 -15.31
CA ASN A 451 -16.32 -70.38 -15.17
C ASN A 451 -16.81 -70.79 -13.77
N ALA A 452 -16.03 -71.62 -13.04
CA ALA A 452 -16.37 -72.00 -11.68
C ALA A 452 -16.14 -70.83 -10.71
N PHE A 453 -15.12 -70.02 -11.00
CA PHE A 453 -14.77 -68.82 -10.24
C PHE A 453 -15.84 -67.73 -10.35
N ARG A 454 -16.31 -67.40 -11.55
CA ARG A 454 -17.39 -66.40 -11.76
C ARG A 454 -18.68 -66.76 -11.02
N LYS A 455 -19.07 -68.04 -11.00
CA LYS A 455 -20.23 -68.52 -10.24
C LYS A 455 -20.05 -68.41 -8.72
N PHE A 456 -18.83 -68.62 -8.21
CA PHE A 456 -18.54 -68.50 -6.79
C PHE A 456 -18.59 -67.05 -6.29
N ILE A 457 -18.01 -66.11 -7.05
CA ILE A 457 -18.06 -64.67 -6.74
C ILE A 457 -19.51 -64.17 -6.70
N ILE A 458 -20.34 -64.51 -7.70
CA ILE A 458 -21.76 -64.13 -7.73
C ILE A 458 -22.50 -64.69 -6.49
N LYS A 459 -22.23 -65.94 -6.10
CA LYS A 459 -22.88 -66.55 -4.93
C LYS A 459 -22.48 -65.89 -3.60
N LYS A 460 -21.26 -65.38 -3.50
CA LYS A 460 -20.78 -64.65 -2.30
C LYS A 460 -21.15 -63.16 -2.30
N LEU A 461 -21.70 -62.64 -3.40
CA LEU A 461 -22.23 -61.29 -3.52
C LEU A 461 -23.71 -61.20 -3.13
N GLU A 462 -24.42 -62.34 -3.09
CA GLU A 462 -25.82 -62.45 -2.64
C GLU A 462 -25.95 -62.70 -1.13
N GLU A 463 -24.86 -63.04 -0.45
CA GLU A 463 -24.72 -63.13 1.02
C GLU A 463 -24.10 -61.85 1.58
#